data_AF-I2H9U5-F1
#
_entry.id   AF-I2H9U5-F1
#
_cell.length_a   1.000
_cell.length_b   1.000
_cell.length_c   1.000
_cell.angle_alpha   90.00
_cell.angle_beta   90.00
_cell.angle_gamma   90.00
#
_symmetry.space_group_name_H-M   'P 1'
#
loop_
_entity.id
_entity.type
_entity.pdbx_description
1 polymer ?
#
loop_
_entity_poly.entity_id
_entity_poly.type
_entity_poly.pdbx_seq_one_letter_code
_entity_poly.pdbx_strand_id
1 'polypeptide(L)'
;MSVAKPKLVIPIPDTRFESTFRRKLDKELNKNNVNSNSIIKDERVRKLLCLGKVICRDVIFMPFVQGMFMCGAFILIKPWLLKLLRNGKNIGRNFVELFGGQRRVRD
;
A
#
# COMPACT_ATOMS: atom_id res chain seq x y z
N MET A 1 38.90 15.04 35.65
CA MET A 1 38.06 15.22 34.44
C MET A 1 37.15 14.01 34.30
N SER A 2 35.86 14.17 34.59
CA SER A 2 34.87 13.08 34.47
C SER A 2 34.32 13.06 33.05
N VAL A 3 34.61 12.00 32.30
CA VAL A 3 34.20 11.85 30.89
C VAL A 3 32.73 11.44 30.86
N ALA A 4 31.88 12.31 30.30
CA ALA A 4 30.45 12.03 30.11
C ALA A 4 30.27 10.87 29.12
N LYS A 5 29.57 9.80 29.53
CA LYS A 5 29.24 8.66 28.67
C LYS A 5 28.21 9.06 27.62
N PRO A 6 28.39 8.72 26.33
CA PRO A 6 27.41 9.03 25.29
C PRO A 6 26.11 8.25 25.52
N LYS A 7 24.96 8.93 25.38
CA LYS A 7 23.64 8.30 25.43
C LYS A 7 23.46 7.43 24.18
N LEU A 8 23.45 6.10 24.37
CA LEU A 8 23.04 5.16 23.34
C LEU A 8 21.53 5.31 23.13
N VAL A 9 21.14 5.95 22.03
CA VAL A 9 19.74 5.99 21.57
C VAL A 9 19.42 4.60 21.03
N ILE A 10 18.76 3.79 21.84
CA ILE A 10 18.30 2.47 21.40
C ILE A 10 17.15 2.71 20.42
N PRO A 11 17.24 2.28 19.15
CA PRO A 11 16.13 2.38 18.23
C PRO A 11 14.99 1.52 18.77
N ILE A 12 13.87 2.16 19.10
CA ILE A 12 12.68 1.47 19.58
C ILE A 12 12.20 0.58 18.42
N PRO A 13 12.19 -0.76 18.57
CA PRO A 13 11.67 -1.63 17.52
C PRO A 13 10.19 -1.30 17.28
N ASP A 14 9.76 -1.31 16.01
CA ASP A 14 8.41 -0.89 15.63
C ASP A 14 7.35 -1.86 16.18
N THR A 15 6.79 -1.53 17.34
CA THR A 15 5.78 -2.32 18.06
C THR A 15 4.39 -2.26 17.41
N ARG A 16 4.21 -1.44 16.36
CA ARG A 16 2.95 -1.35 15.62
C ARG A 16 2.61 -2.66 14.92
N PHE A 17 3.62 -3.33 14.39
CA PHE A 17 3.42 -4.64 13.79
C PHE A 17 2.98 -5.65 14.84
N GLU A 18 3.68 -5.72 15.97
CA GLU A 18 3.38 -6.68 17.03
C GLU A 18 1.98 -6.48 17.62
N SER A 19 1.59 -5.24 17.92
CA SER A 19 0.26 -4.93 18.45
C SER A 19 -0.87 -5.26 17.47
N THR A 20 -0.68 -4.93 16.19
CA THR A 20 -1.65 -5.26 15.13
C THR A 20 -1.75 -6.77 14.94
N PHE A 21 -0.62 -7.46 15.00
CA PHE A 21 -0.51 -8.90 14.82
C PHE A 21 -1.16 -9.67 15.97
N ARG A 22 -0.86 -9.30 17.22
CA ARG A 22 -1.51 -9.86 18.42
C ARG A 22 -3.02 -9.68 18.37
N ARG A 23 -3.51 -8.48 18.03
CA ARG A 23 -4.95 -8.20 17.94
C ARG A 23 -5.66 -9.06 16.88
N LYS A 24 -5.01 -9.34 15.75
CA LYS A 24 -5.56 -10.20 14.70
C LYS A 24 -5.50 -11.69 15.06
N LEU A 25 -4.43 -12.12 15.74
CA LEU A 25 -4.32 -13.46 16.31
C LEU A 25 -5.45 -13.74 17.30
N ASP A 26 -5.67 -12.85 18.26
CA ASP A 26 -6.72 -13.02 19.27
C ASP A 26 -8.12 -13.11 18.62
N LYS A 27 -8.34 -12.34 17.55
CA LYS A 27 -9.59 -12.37 16.77
C LYS A 27 -9.79 -13.70 16.05
N GLU A 28 -8.75 -14.25 15.42
CA GLU A 28 -8.83 -15.54 14.71
C GLU A 28 -8.88 -16.74 15.66
N LEU A 29 -8.21 -16.67 16.81
CA LEU A 29 -8.22 -17.72 17.82
C LEU A 29 -9.61 -17.85 18.45
N ASN A 30 -10.26 -16.73 18.76
CA ASN A 30 -11.65 -16.70 19.23
C ASN A 30 -12.64 -17.20 18.17
N LYS A 31 -12.43 -16.87 16.89
CA LYS A 31 -13.28 -17.34 15.78
C LYS A 31 -13.17 -18.85 15.54
N ASN A 32 -11.98 -19.43 15.72
CA ASN A 32 -11.75 -20.86 15.56
C ASN A 32 -12.20 -21.69 16.77
N ASN A 33 -12.18 -21.14 17.99
CA ASN A 33 -12.72 -21.84 19.18
C ASN A 33 -14.22 -22.09 19.11
N VAL A 34 -14.99 -21.22 18.44
CA VAL A 34 -16.43 -21.42 18.22
C VAL A 34 -16.71 -22.53 17.18
N ASN A 35 -15.76 -22.82 16.29
CA ASN A 35 -15.97 -23.69 15.13
C ASN A 35 -15.26 -25.06 15.21
N SER A 36 -14.51 -25.35 16.26
CA SER A 36 -13.68 -26.57 16.32
C SER A 36 -14.28 -27.65 17.20
N ASN A 37 -15.15 -28.44 16.59
CA ASN A 37 -15.20 -29.86 16.87
C ASN A 37 -13.99 -30.55 16.17
N SER A 38 -13.12 -31.13 17.00
CA SER A 38 -12.54 -32.48 16.85
C SER A 38 -11.25 -32.86 16.09
N ILE A 39 -10.45 -32.01 15.41
CA ILE A 39 -9.36 -32.59 14.56
C ILE A 39 -7.89 -32.40 15.03
N ILE A 40 -7.53 -31.40 15.84
CA ILE A 40 -6.11 -31.23 16.27
C ILE A 40 -6.05 -30.97 17.78
N LYS A 41 -5.74 -32.04 18.54
CA LYS A 41 -5.60 -32.00 20.01
C LYS A 41 -4.39 -31.21 20.51
N ASP A 42 -3.48 -30.83 19.60
CA ASP A 42 -2.24 -30.15 19.97
C ASP A 42 -2.37 -28.63 19.81
N GLU A 43 -2.53 -27.95 20.95
CA GLU A 43 -2.74 -26.51 21.03
C GLU A 43 -1.62 -25.70 20.35
N ARG A 44 -0.38 -26.22 20.41
CA ARG A 44 0.81 -25.57 19.82
C ARG A 44 0.77 -25.56 18.29
N VAL A 45 0.41 -26.69 17.67
CA VAL A 45 0.35 -26.82 16.21
C VAL A 45 -0.77 -25.95 15.66
N ARG A 46 -1.90 -25.87 16.36
CA ARG A 46 -3.04 -25.01 15.98
C ARG A 46 -2.69 -23.53 16.07
N LYS A 47 -1.95 -23.10 17.11
CA LYS A 47 -1.43 -21.73 17.21
C LYS A 47 -0.48 -21.40 16.06
N LEU A 48 0.46 -22.28 15.73
CA LEU A 48 1.42 -22.08 14.62
C LEU A 48 0.73 -22.02 13.25
N LEU A 49 -0.27 -22.87 12.99
CA LEU A 49 -1.06 -22.83 11.76
C LEU A 49 -1.87 -21.54 11.64
N CYS A 50 -2.48 -21.09 12.75
CA CYS A 50 -3.20 -19.83 12.79
C CYS A 50 -2.25 -18.63 12.54
N LEU A 51 -1.08 -18.65 13.20
CA LEU A 51 -0.01 -17.69 13.03
C LEU A 51 0.44 -17.58 11.57
N GLY A 52 0.80 -18.71 10.96
CA GLY A 52 1.24 -18.77 9.56
C GLY A 52 0.16 -18.28 8.60
N LYS A 53 -1.11 -18.61 8.85
CA LYS A 53 -2.24 -18.14 8.04
C LYS A 53 -2.41 -16.62 8.11
N VAL A 54 -2.33 -16.03 9.30
CA VAL A 54 -2.43 -14.57 9.47
C VAL A 54 -1.24 -13.87 8.84
N ILE A 55 -0.03 -14.38 9.04
CA ILE A 55 1.20 -13.82 8.44
C ILE A 55 1.12 -13.85 6.91
N CYS A 56 0.80 -14.99 6.31
CA CYS A 56 0.71 -15.10 4.85
C CYS A 56 -0.33 -14.15 4.26
N ARG A 57 -1.49 -13.98 4.91
CA ARG A 57 -2.54 -13.08 4.42
C ARG A 57 -2.19 -11.60 4.60
N ASP A 58 -1.70 -11.20 5.76
CA ASP A 58 -1.56 -9.77 6.06
C ASP A 58 -0.17 -9.21 5.70
N VAL A 59 0.88 -10.01 5.82
CA VAL A 59 2.26 -9.55 5.63
C VAL A 59 2.73 -9.76 4.21
N ILE A 60 2.30 -10.85 3.58
CA ILE A 60 2.76 -11.21 2.23
C ILE A 60 1.72 -10.82 1.19
N PHE A 61 0.47 -11.23 1.40
CA PHE A 61 -0.56 -11.03 0.39
C PHE A 61 -1.00 -9.56 0.26
N MET A 62 -1.08 -8.81 1.36
CA MET A 62 -1.50 -7.40 1.34
C MET A 62 -0.55 -6.47 0.54
N PRO A 63 0.79 -6.45 0.78
CA PRO A 63 1.68 -5.63 -0.04
C PRO A 63 1.78 -6.13 -1.48
N PHE A 64 1.61 -7.43 -1.73
CA PHE A 64 1.59 -7.98 -3.08
C PHE A 64 0.41 -7.48 -3.90
N VAL A 65 -0.80 -7.53 -3.32
CA VAL A 65 -2.02 -7.00 -3.97
C VAL A 65 -1.91 -5.49 -4.17
N GLN A 66 -1.39 -4.76 -3.18
CA GLN A 66 -1.16 -3.32 -3.30
C GLN A 66 -0.18 -2.99 -4.44
N GLY A 67 0.89 -3.76 -4.60
CA GLY A 67 1.85 -3.62 -5.69
C GLY A 67 1.22 -3.91 -7.06
N MET A 68 0.48 -5.03 -7.19
CA MET A 68 -0.23 -5.35 -8.43
C MET A 68 -1.26 -4.27 -8.81
N PHE A 69 -2.00 -3.75 -7.82
CA PHE A 69 -2.99 -2.71 -8.06
C PHE A 69 -2.36 -1.38 -8.49
N MET A 70 -1.27 -0.97 -7.85
CA MET A 70 -0.52 0.23 -8.25
C MET A 70 0.05 0.09 -9.65
N CYS A 71 0.70 -1.04 -9.98
CA CYS A 71 1.22 -1.29 -11.32
C CYS A 71 0.09 -1.29 -12.37
N GLY A 72 -1.04 -1.94 -12.08
CA GLY A 72 -2.21 -1.92 -12.95
C GLY A 72 -2.77 -0.52 -13.17
N ALA A 73 -2.89 0.27 -12.09
CA ALA A 73 -3.34 1.66 -12.16
C ALA A 73 -2.41 2.52 -13.04
N PHE A 74 -1.10 2.38 -12.91
CA PHE A 74 -0.13 3.10 -13.76
C PHE A 74 -0.22 2.71 -15.24
N ILE A 75 -0.46 1.44 -15.55
CA ILE A 75 -0.65 0.98 -16.93
C ILE A 75 -1.92 1.61 -17.53
N LEU A 76 -3.01 1.69 -16.75
CA LEU A 76 -4.27 2.30 -17.18
C LEU A 76 -4.19 3.83 -17.33
N ILE A 77 -3.35 4.50 -16.54
CA ILE A 77 -3.20 5.95 -16.62
C ILE A 77 -2.48 6.40 -17.91
N LYS A 78 -1.64 5.54 -18.48
CA LYS A 78 -0.80 5.84 -19.66
C LYS A 78 -1.63 6.24 -20.91
N PRO A 79 -2.66 5.49 -21.35
CA PRO A 79 -3.51 5.92 -22.47
C PRO A 79 -4.36 7.14 -22.14
N TRP A 80 -4.75 7.34 -20.87
CA TRP A 80 -5.50 8.51 -20.44
C TRP A 80 -4.67 9.79 -20.56
N LEU A 81 -3.40 9.72 -20.14
CA LEU A 81 -2.44 10.82 -20.25
C LEU A 81 -2.22 11.22 -21.73
N LEU A 82 -2.12 10.24 -22.63
CA LEU A 82 -1.99 10.51 -24.07
C LEU A 82 -3.23 11.19 -24.67
N LYS A 83 -4.44 10.82 -24.23
CA LYS A 83 -5.68 11.51 -24.63
C LYS A 83 -5.71 12.94 -24.12
N LEU A 84 -5.35 13.16 -22.85
CA LEU A 84 -5.23 14.50 -22.27
C LEU A 84 -4.22 15.37 -22.99
N LEU A 85 -3.07 14.83 -23.36
CA LEU A 85 -2.05 15.55 -24.12
C LEU A 85 -2.55 15.98 -25.51
N ARG A 86 -3.28 15.10 -26.20
CA ARG A 86 -3.89 15.41 -27.51
C ARG A 86 -4.96 16.50 -27.39
N ASN A 87 -5.82 16.39 -26.38
CA ASN A 87 -6.85 17.39 -26.11
C ASN A 87 -6.22 18.73 -25.70
N GLY A 88 -5.17 18.70 -24.87
CA GLY A 88 -4.41 19.88 -24.47
C GLY A 88 -3.74 20.59 -25.64
N LYS A 89 -3.15 19.85 -26.59
CA LYS A 89 -2.61 20.42 -27.83
C LYS A 89 -3.67 21.09 -28.71
N ASN A 90 -4.88 20.54 -28.75
CA ASN A 90 -5.97 21.12 -29.52
C ASN A 90 -6.55 22.36 -28.84
N ILE A 91 -6.72 22.32 -27.52
CA ILE A 91 -7.12 23.49 -26.72
C ILE A 91 -6.08 24.60 -26.84
N GLY A 92 -4.78 24.28 -26.72
CA GLY A 92 -3.70 25.25 -26.85
C GLY A 92 -3.64 25.89 -28.23
N ARG A 93 -3.83 25.12 -29.31
CA ARG A 93 -3.94 25.69 -30.67
C ARG A 93 -5.14 26.63 -30.79
N ASN A 94 -6.31 26.21 -30.33
CA ASN A 94 -7.50 27.04 -30.35
C ASN A 94 -7.33 28.31 -29.51
N PHE A 95 -6.65 28.22 -28.36
CA PHE A 95 -6.40 29.37 -27.49
C PHE A 95 -5.41 30.36 -28.12
N VAL A 96 -4.35 29.87 -28.75
CA VAL A 96 -3.38 30.70 -29.50
C VAL A 96 -4.04 31.32 -30.73
N GLU A 97 -4.97 30.64 -31.39
CA GLU A 97 -5.72 31.20 -32.51
C GLU A 97 -6.74 32.26 -32.05
N LEU A 98 -7.39 32.05 -30.91
CA LEU A 98 -8.33 33.02 -30.30
C LEU A 98 -7.64 34.28 -29.75
N PHE A 99 -6.47 34.12 -29.12
CA PHE A 99 -5.75 35.25 -28.51
C PHE A 99 -4.65 35.85 -29.42
N GLY A 100 -4.10 35.06 -30.34
CA GLY A 100 -3.05 35.47 -31.29
C GLY A 100 -3.54 35.77 -32.70
N GLY A 101 -4.80 35.46 -33.03
CA GLY A 101 -5.44 35.66 -34.35
C GLY A 101 -5.65 37.11 -34.79
N GLN A 102 -5.10 38.10 -34.09
CA GLN A 102 -5.13 39.52 -34.47
C GLN A 102 -3.78 40.07 -35.00
N ARG A 103 -2.76 39.24 -35.25
CA ARG A 103 -1.50 39.68 -35.90
C ARG A 103 -1.14 38.94 -37.20
N ARG A 104 -2.11 38.68 -38.06
CA ARG A 104 -1.87 38.32 -39.46
C ARG A 104 -2.63 39.24 -40.43
N VAL A 105 -2.52 40.55 -40.19
CA VAL A 105 -2.79 41.59 -41.19
C VAL A 105 -1.49 42.40 -41.31
N ARG A 106 -0.91 42.46 -42.52
CA ARG A 106 0.46 42.91 -42.89
C ARG A 106 1.55 41.91 -42.48
N ASP A 107 2.32 41.29 -43.37
CA ASP A 107 2.78 41.67 -44.73
C ASP A 107 2.72 40.50 -45.73
#